data_AF-A0A1H0RVG5-F1
#
_entry.id   AF-A0A1H0RVG5-F1
#
_cell.length_a   1.000
_cell.length_b   1.000
_cell.length_c   1.000
_cell.angle_alpha   90.00
_cell.angle_beta   90.00
_cell.angle_gamma   90.00
#
_symmetry.space_group_name_H-M   'P 1'
#
loop_
_entity.id
_entity.type
_entity.pdbx_description
1 polymer ?
#
loop_
_entity_poly.entity_id
_entity_poly.type
_entity_poly.pdbx_seq_one_letter_code
_entity_poly.pdbx_strand_id
1 'polypeptide(L)'
;MHDPSRTGQRRVFDPAAALAQVDRHISEGRTIIRRQIGVLRQLKQDGLPTRNGLELLDALRATVEALRRHRRFVLEAMPPDPADHVPRPDGAPAPVRQAEGA
;
A
#
# COMPACT_ATOMS: atom_id res chain seq x y z
N MET A 1 -36.52 12.89 -31.15
CA MET A 1 -36.72 12.69 -29.69
C MET A 1 -35.45 12.08 -29.15
N HIS A 2 -34.51 12.91 -28.66
CA HIS A 2 -33.21 12.47 -28.15
C HIS A 2 -33.33 12.42 -26.63
N ASP A 3 -33.10 11.25 -26.02
CA ASP A 3 -33.05 11.08 -24.57
C ASP A 3 -31.67 11.51 -24.04
N PRO A 4 -31.57 12.58 -23.24
CA PRO A 4 -30.31 13.05 -22.67
C PRO A 4 -29.89 12.26 -21.40
N SER A 5 -30.60 11.21 -20.99
CA SER A 5 -30.35 10.50 -19.72
C SER A 5 -29.14 9.56 -19.73
N ARG A 6 -28.32 9.58 -20.79
CA ARG A 6 -27.10 8.76 -20.93
C ARG A 6 -25.82 9.49 -20.54
N THR A 7 -25.92 10.62 -19.83
CA THR A 7 -24.79 11.34 -19.24
C THR A 7 -24.19 10.53 -18.10
N GLY A 8 -23.21 9.72 -18.49
CA GLY A 8 -22.11 9.17 -17.72
C GLY A 8 -22.26 9.19 -16.20
N GLN A 9 -22.48 8.00 -15.63
CA GLN A 9 -21.88 7.67 -14.34
C GLN A 9 -20.37 7.87 -14.46
N ARG A 10 -19.90 9.09 -14.20
CA ARG A 10 -18.50 9.38 -13.95
C ARG A 10 -18.15 8.59 -12.70
N ARG A 11 -17.55 7.41 -12.87
CA ARG A 11 -16.98 6.65 -11.75
C ARG A 11 -15.95 7.58 -11.13
N VAL A 12 -16.34 8.20 -10.02
CA VAL A 12 -15.42 8.99 -9.20
C VAL A 12 -14.38 7.99 -8.73
N PHE A 13 -13.11 8.26 -9.05
CA PHE A 13 -12.01 7.46 -8.55
C PHE A 13 -12.06 7.52 -7.02
N ASP A 14 -12.16 6.36 -6.38
CA ASP A 14 -12.11 6.20 -4.93
C ASP A 14 -10.68 5.76 -4.55
N PRO A 15 -9.82 6.68 -4.09
CA PRO A 15 -8.43 6.35 -3.77
C PRO A 15 -8.33 5.36 -2.61
N ALA A 16 -9.27 5.38 -1.65
CA ALA A 16 -9.24 4.48 -0.51
C ALA A 16 -9.54 3.05 -0.95
N ALA A 17 -10.53 2.85 -1.82
CA ALA A 17 -10.80 1.55 -2.43
C ALA A 17 -9.61 1.05 -3.27
N ALA A 18 -8.97 1.94 -4.03
CA ALA A 18 -7.79 1.59 -4.82
C ALA A 18 -6.61 1.14 -3.93
N LEU A 19 -6.33 1.86 -2.84
CA LEU A 19 -5.29 1.49 -1.88
C LEU A 19 -5.58 0.15 -1.20
N ALA A 20 -6.83 -0.06 -0.75
CA ALA A 20 -7.23 -1.32 -0.13
C ALA A 20 -7.06 -2.51 -1.09
N GLN A 21 -7.39 -2.33 -2.36
CA GLN A 21 -7.19 -3.36 -3.38
C GLN A 21 -5.70 -3.65 -3.62
N VAL A 22 -4.86 -2.61 -3.71
CA VAL A 22 -3.41 -2.79 -3.89
C VAL A 22 -2.79 -3.48 -2.68
N ASP A 23 -3.17 -3.11 -1.46
CA ASP A 23 -2.69 -3.74 -0.23
C ASP A 23 -3.08 -5.22 -0.16
N ARG A 24 -4.30 -5.56 -0.57
CA ARG A 24 -4.73 -6.95 -0.71
C ARG A 24 -3.83 -7.72 -1.68
N HIS A 25 -3.61 -7.21 -2.88
CA HIS A 25 -2.77 -7.90 -3.88
C HIS A 25 -1.31 -8.03 -3.44
N ILE A 26 -0.76 -7.05 -2.71
CA ILE A 26 0.57 -7.17 -2.11
C ILE A 26 0.58 -8.32 -1.09
N SER A 27 -0.44 -8.43 -0.24
CA SER A 27 -0.54 -9.47 0.78
C SER A 27 -0.69 -10.88 0.17
N GLU A 28 -1.51 -11.01 -0.87
CA GLU A 28 -1.70 -12.24 -1.64
C GLU A 28 -0.41 -12.65 -2.33
N GLY A 29 0.24 -11.72 -3.06
CA GLY A 29 1.51 -11.97 -3.74
C GLY A 29 2.61 -12.43 -2.78
N ARG A 30 2.70 -11.83 -1.58
CA ARG A 30 3.65 -12.29 -0.54
C ARG A 30 3.35 -13.71 -0.09
N THR A 31 2.09 -14.08 0.06
CA THR A 31 1.69 -15.44 0.44
C THR A 31 2.07 -16.45 -0.64
N ILE A 32 1.81 -16.14 -1.91
CA ILE A 32 2.20 -16.96 -3.05
C ILE A 32 3.73 -17.14 -3.11
N ILE A 33 4.50 -16.06 -2.95
CA ILE A 33 5.97 -16.11 -2.91
C ILE A 33 6.48 -17.05 -1.83
N ARG A 34 5.94 -16.97 -0.60
CA ARG A 34 6.35 -17.88 0.49
C ARG A 34 6.07 -19.34 0.14
N ARG A 35 4.90 -19.63 -0.43
CA ARG A 35 4.54 -20.97 -0.88
C ARG A 35 5.49 -21.47 -1.97
N GLN A 36 5.80 -20.63 -2.96
CA GLN A 36 6.71 -21.00 -4.06
C GLN A 36 8.13 -21.27 -3.57
N ILE A 37 8.62 -20.52 -2.59
CA ILE A 37 9.90 -20.80 -1.91
C ILE A 37 9.87 -22.18 -1.25
N GLY A 38 8.76 -22.54 -0.60
CA GLY A 38 8.57 -23.88 -0.02
C GLY A 38 8.69 -24.99 -1.07
N VAL A 39 7.95 -24.86 -2.18
CA VAL A 39 8.00 -25.81 -3.30
C VAL A 39 9.42 -25.93 -3.87
N LEU A 40 10.10 -24.81 -4.11
CA LEU A 40 11.46 -24.80 -4.64
C LEU A 40 12.47 -25.48 -3.71
N ARG A 41 12.31 -25.32 -2.39
CA ARG A 41 13.14 -26.02 -1.40
C ARG A 41 12.94 -27.53 -1.49
N GLN A 42 11.68 -27.99 -1.60
CA GLN A 42 11.35 -29.40 -1.75
C GLN A 42 11.95 -29.96 -3.04
N LEU A 43 11.73 -29.30 -4.19
CA LEU A 43 12.30 -29.71 -5.47
C LEU A 43 13.83 -29.83 -5.42
N LYS A 44 14.50 -28.89 -4.74
CA LYS A 44 15.96 -28.93 -4.55
C LYS A 44 16.40 -30.13 -3.70
N GLN A 45 15.66 -30.45 -2.63
CA GLN A 45 15.94 -31.63 -1.79
C GLN A 45 15.75 -32.93 -2.56
N ASP A 46 14.77 -32.97 -3.46
CA ASP A 46 14.46 -34.13 -4.30
C ASP A 46 15.40 -34.25 -5.52
N GLY A 47 16.37 -33.35 -5.69
CA GLY A 47 17.27 -33.33 -6.84
C GLY A 47 16.60 -32.94 -8.16
N LEU A 48 15.41 -32.36 -8.10
CA LEU A 48 14.62 -31.97 -9.27
C LEU A 48 15.05 -30.59 -9.82
N PRO A 49 14.88 -30.35 -11.13
CA PRO A 49 15.19 -29.05 -11.73
C PRO A 49 14.37 -27.91 -11.12
N THR A 50 15.05 -26.82 -10.73
CA THR A 50 14.41 -25.66 -10.07
C THR A 50 14.38 -24.40 -10.93
N ARG A 51 15.04 -24.40 -12.09
CA ARG A 51 15.24 -23.21 -12.95
C ARG A 51 13.95 -22.44 -13.23
N ASN A 52 12.95 -23.10 -13.80
CA ASN A 52 11.69 -22.44 -14.17
C ASN A 52 10.94 -21.91 -12.93
N GLY A 53 11.06 -22.61 -11.80
CA GLY A 53 10.46 -22.16 -10.55
C GLY A 53 11.14 -20.92 -9.97
N LEU A 54 12.46 -20.79 -10.16
CA LEU A 54 13.22 -19.58 -9.80
C LEU A 54 12.84 -18.40 -10.69
N GLU A 55 12.74 -18.62 -12.01
CA GLU A 55 12.27 -17.59 -12.96
C GLU A 55 10.86 -17.08 -12.60
N LEU A 56 9.94 -17.99 -12.27
CA LEU A 56 8.62 -17.64 -11.76
C LEU A 56 8.69 -16.86 -10.44
N LEU A 57 9.54 -17.28 -9.50
CA LEU A 57 9.69 -16.61 -8.21
C LEU A 57 10.17 -15.17 -8.38
N ASP A 58 11.10 -14.93 -9.30
CA ASP A 58 11.60 -13.59 -9.59
C ASP A 58 10.54 -12.70 -10.26
N ALA A 59 9.75 -13.26 -11.18
CA ALA A 59 8.62 -12.55 -11.78
C ALA A 59 7.55 -12.15 -10.73
N LEU A 60 7.25 -13.03 -9.77
CA LEU A 60 6.32 -12.74 -8.68
C LEU A 60 6.85 -11.62 -7.77
N ARG A 61 8.15 -11.64 -7.43
CA ARG A 61 8.81 -10.59 -6.65
C ARG A 61 8.76 -9.24 -7.37
N ALA A 62 9.08 -9.23 -8.66
CA ALA A 62 9.01 -8.03 -9.48
C ALA A 62 7.58 -7.45 -9.53
N THR A 63 6.57 -8.31 -9.63
CA THR A 63 5.16 -7.91 -9.58
C THR A 63 4.79 -7.26 -8.25
N VAL A 64 5.16 -7.88 -7.12
CA VAL A 64 4.89 -7.30 -5.78
C VAL A 64 5.60 -5.95 -5.61
N GLU A 65 6.82 -5.79 -6.13
CA GLU A 65 7.52 -4.51 -6.08
C GLU A 65 6.87 -3.45 -6.98
N ALA A 66 6.36 -3.83 -8.15
CA ALA A 66 5.56 -2.95 -8.99
C ALA A 66 4.29 -2.47 -8.26
N LEU A 67 3.59 -3.37 -7.55
CA LEU A 67 2.43 -3.01 -6.74
C LEU A 67 2.79 -2.05 -5.60
N ARG A 68 3.93 -2.25 -4.93
CA ARG A 68 4.42 -1.31 -3.90
C ARG A 68 4.74 0.07 -4.46
N ARG A 69 5.34 0.14 -5.65
CA ARG A 69 5.55 1.41 -6.37
C ARG A 69 4.22 2.07 -6.73
N HIS A 70 3.27 1.30 -7.24
CA HIS A 70 1.93 1.80 -7.55
C HIS A 70 1.21 2.34 -6.31
N ARG A 71 1.28 1.64 -5.17
CA ARG A 71 0.75 2.12 -3.88
C ARG A 71 1.33 3.47 -3.49
N ARG A 72 2.65 3.64 -3.61
CA ARG A 72 3.33 4.92 -3.32
C ARG A 72 2.82 6.03 -4.23
N PHE A 73 2.72 5.77 -5.52
CA PHE A 73 2.16 6.72 -6.49
C PHE A 73 0.72 7.13 -6.15
N VAL A 74 -0.14 6.18 -5.76
CA VAL A 74 -1.51 6.50 -5.36
C VAL A 74 -1.52 7.40 -4.12
N LEU A 75 -0.69 7.13 -3.11
CA LEU A 75 -0.58 7.97 -1.92
C LEU A 75 -0.05 9.38 -2.24
N GLU A 76 0.96 9.49 -3.10
CA GLU A 76 1.52 10.78 -3.52
C GLU A 76 0.53 11.60 -4.36
N ALA A 77 -0.36 10.95 -5.09
CA ALA A 77 -1.40 11.59 -5.89
C ALA A 77 -2.64 12.00 -5.07
N MET A 78 -2.78 11.55 -3.81
CA MET A 78 -3.89 11.95 -2.94
C MET A 78 -3.62 13.33 -2.34
N PRO A 79 -4.60 14.25 -2.37
CA PRO A 79 -4.48 15.49 -1.61
C PRO A 79 -4.37 15.16 -0.11
N PRO A 80 -3.61 15.96 0.67
CA PRO A 80 -3.52 15.76 2.11
C PRO A 80 -4.92 15.81 2.72
N ASP A 81 -5.20 14.88 3.65
CA ASP A 81 -6.46 14.89 4.38
C ASP A 81 -6.53 16.19 5.20
N PRO A 82 -7.61 16.99 5.14
CA PRO A 82 -7.76 18.14 6.02
C PRO A 82 -7.67 17.77 7.51
N ALA A 83 -7.88 16.50 7.87
CA ALA A 83 -7.65 16.00 9.24
C ALA A 83 -6.16 15.88 9.64
N ASP A 84 -5.21 15.85 8.70
CA ASP A 84 -3.78 15.94 9.00
C ASP A 84 -3.35 17.39 9.36
N HIS A 85 -4.24 18.36 9.16
CA HIS A 85 -4.11 19.72 9.66
C HIS A 85 -4.89 19.90 10.97
N VAL A 86 -4.52 19.15 12.01
CA VAL A 86 -4.80 19.62 13.37
C VAL A 86 -3.74 20.67 13.68
N PRO A 87 -4.07 21.99 13.71
CA PRO A 87 -3.17 22.94 14.32
C PRO A 87 -2.93 22.48 15.75
N ARG A 88 -1.66 22.26 16.10
CA ARG A 88 -1.23 22.07 17.48
C ARG A 88 -1.92 23.17 18.30
N PRO A 89 -2.63 22.86 19.41
CA PRO A 89 -3.19 23.90 20.23
C PRO A 89 -2.04 24.72 20.82
N ASP A 90 -1.71 25.82 20.16
CA ASP A 90 -0.96 26.95 20.71
C ASP A 90 -1.79 27.51 21.86
N GLY A 91 -1.53 27.03 23.07
CA GLY A 91 -2.36 27.45 24.20
C GLY A 91 -2.04 26.87 25.58
N ALA A 92 -0.88 26.23 25.78
CA ALA A 92 -0.41 25.97 27.14
C ALA A 92 0.72 26.96 27.45
N PRO A 93 0.47 28.06 28.19
CA PRO A 93 1.56 28.83 28.75
C PRO A 93 2.38 27.89 29.66
N ALA A 94 3.69 27.89 29.45
CA ALA A 94 4.62 27.19 30.33
C ALA A 94 4.36 27.60 31.79
N PRO A 95 4.38 26.67 32.76
CA PRO A 95 4.24 27.03 34.15
C PRO A 95 5.42 27.92 34.52
N VAL A 96 5.13 29.20 34.76
CA VAL A 96 6.07 30.14 35.37
C VAL A 96 6.42 29.57 36.73
N ARG A 97 7.63 29.03 36.88
CA ARG A 97 8.21 28.76 38.19
C ARG A 97 8.38 30.11 38.87
N GLN A 98 7.47 30.44 39.78
CA GLN A 98 7.73 31.48 40.77
C GLN A 98 8.96 31.04 41.56
N ALA A 99 10.06 31.75 41.36
CA ALA A 99 11.18 31.73 42.25
C ALA A 99 10.74 32.48 43.52
N GLU A 100 10.28 31.76 44.52
CA GLU A 100 10.29 32.27 45.89
C GLU A 100 11.66 31.96 46.48
N GLY A 101 12.51 32.98 46.46
CA GLY A 101 13.64 33.10 47.37
C GLY A 101 13.28 34.13 48.43
N ALA A 102 13.19 33.70 49.68
CA ALA A 102 13.56 34.42 50.90
C ALA A 102 13.54 33.43 52.07
#